data_AF-A0A536IPT8-F1
#
_entry.id   AF-A0A536IPT8-F1
#
_cell.length_a   1.000
_cell.length_b   1.000
_cell.length_c   1.000
_cell.angle_alpha   90.00
_cell.angle_beta   90.00
_cell.angle_gamma   90.00
#
_symmetry.space_group_name_H-M   'P 1'
#
loop_
_entity.id
_entity.type
_entity.pdbx_description
1 polymer ?
#
loop_
_entity_poly.entity_id
_entity_poly.type
_entity_poly.pdbx_seq_one_letter_code
_entity_poly.pdbx_strand_id
1 'polypeptide(L)'
;MTGRSVGGDPFAPARDALPAIPGIAGAIALAEDGTALYEHAADDEFPSASVIKVPLVMALYADAAEGRIDLGERVAVGALVDGSGVLRYLADVREMTLRDLAMLAIIVSDNTATNRLIDRFGLERVNDRLAAWGCSRTRLRRKMYDFDAAAKGSENVTTPRETAALLLRLLRGGCRDRATSDAVLAILERCQDKTMLRRYLPPAAKVAHKTGTLDESRNDAAIVAVDRRVVVSGFVRSLRDPNAGAAWLGLLGWCAYRAAGGAGGGLPPERWSPA
;
A
#
# COMPACT_ATOMS: atom_id res chain seq x y z
N MET A 1 12.39 11.41 37.85
CA MET A 1 12.90 10.03 37.84
C MET A 1 12.78 9.50 36.42
N THR A 2 13.92 9.11 35.86
CA THR A 2 14.12 8.65 34.48
C THR A 2 13.51 7.26 34.28
N GLY A 3 12.39 7.17 33.58
CA GLY A 3 11.83 5.91 33.11
C GLY A 3 12.60 5.40 31.89
N ARG A 4 13.62 4.58 32.11
CA ARG A 4 14.23 3.73 31.07
C ARG A 4 13.16 2.83 30.47
N SER A 5 13.19 2.69 29.15
CA SER A 5 12.32 1.81 28.36
C SER A 5 12.34 0.39 28.89
N VAL A 6 11.17 -0.20 29.13
CA VAL A 6 11.05 -1.66 29.18
C VAL A 6 11.20 -2.13 27.73
N GLY A 7 12.44 -2.47 27.38
CA GLY A 7 12.86 -2.91 26.06
C GLY A 7 12.40 -4.35 25.79
N GLY A 8 11.53 -4.49 24.80
CA GLY A 8 11.24 -5.74 24.11
C GLY A 8 11.11 -5.46 22.61
N ASP A 9 11.28 -6.48 21.77
CA ASP A 9 11.03 -6.37 20.33
C ASP A 9 9.55 -5.96 20.12
N PRO A 10 9.25 -4.74 19.62
CA PRO A 10 7.87 -4.30 19.43
C PRO A 10 7.12 -5.13 18.37
N PHE A 11 7.84 -5.92 17.57
CA PHE A 11 7.28 -6.81 16.55
C PHE A 11 7.25 -8.28 16.96
N ALA A 12 7.60 -8.64 18.21
CA ALA A 12 7.51 -10.01 18.69
C ALA A 12 6.12 -10.65 18.41
N PRO A 13 4.98 -9.98 18.66
CA PRO A 13 3.69 -10.58 18.37
C PRO A 13 3.46 -10.93 16.89
N ALA A 14 3.87 -10.05 15.97
CA ALA A 14 3.75 -10.32 14.54
C ALA A 14 4.67 -11.48 14.10
N ARG A 15 5.81 -11.64 14.76
CA ARG A 15 6.76 -12.73 14.53
C ARG A 15 6.22 -14.06 15.03
N ASP A 16 5.68 -14.08 16.25
CA ASP A 16 5.18 -15.29 16.91
C ASP A 16 3.92 -15.83 16.21
N ALA A 17 3.12 -14.94 15.62
CA ALA A 17 1.94 -15.30 14.84
C ALA A 17 2.24 -15.83 13.42
N LEU A 18 3.44 -15.60 12.90
CA LEU A 18 3.80 -15.89 11.52
C LEU A 18 3.59 -17.38 11.12
N PRO A 19 3.95 -18.39 11.97
CA PRO A 19 3.76 -19.79 11.62
C PRO A 19 2.29 -20.23 11.48
N ALA A 20 1.34 -19.45 12.02
CA ALA A 20 -0.08 -19.75 11.97
C ALA A 20 -0.74 -19.29 10.66
N ILE A 21 -0.04 -18.55 9.80
CA ILE A 21 -0.58 -18.07 8.52
C ILE A 21 -0.61 -19.25 7.52
N PRO A 22 -1.77 -19.65 7.00
CA PRO A 22 -1.86 -20.71 6.00
C PRO A 22 -1.55 -20.15 4.59
N GLY A 23 -0.33 -19.66 4.41
CA GLY A 23 0.16 -19.02 3.19
C GLY A 23 1.64 -18.62 3.31
N ILE A 24 2.14 -17.87 2.33
CA ILE A 24 3.50 -17.33 2.32
C ILE A 24 3.41 -15.84 2.63
N ALA A 25 4.10 -15.39 3.68
CA ALA A 25 4.11 -13.99 4.11
C ALA A 25 5.48 -13.35 3.87
N GLY A 26 5.49 -12.05 3.63
CA GLY A 26 6.69 -11.22 3.57
C GLY A 26 6.38 -9.83 4.10
N ALA A 27 7.27 -9.28 4.94
CA ALA A 27 7.06 -7.98 5.54
C ALA A 27 8.36 -7.30 5.95
N ILE A 28 8.28 -5.97 6.05
CA ILE A 28 9.33 -5.11 6.58
C ILE A 28 8.72 -3.94 7.33
N ALA A 29 9.37 -3.51 8.40
CA ALA A 29 9.09 -2.24 9.06
C ALA A 29 10.39 -1.44 9.24
N LEU A 30 10.34 -0.14 8.95
CA LEU A 30 11.47 0.78 8.98
C LEU A 30 11.14 1.99 9.86
N ALA A 31 12.13 2.47 10.62
CA ALA A 31 12.11 3.80 11.21
C ALA A 31 12.34 4.90 10.16
N GLU A 32 12.16 6.16 10.53
CA GLU A 32 12.32 7.33 9.62
C GLU A 32 13.72 7.46 9.02
N ASP A 33 14.75 7.03 9.76
CA ASP A 33 16.14 6.98 9.33
C ASP A 33 16.46 5.77 8.44
N GLY A 34 15.49 4.86 8.25
CA GLY A 34 15.60 3.69 7.40
C GLY A 34 16.14 2.47 8.14
N THR A 35 16.38 2.57 9.45
CA THR A 35 16.73 1.41 10.27
C THR A 35 15.58 0.40 10.27
N ALA A 36 15.92 -0.86 9.96
CA ALA A 36 14.96 -1.94 10.02
C ALA A 36 14.56 -2.25 11.46
N LEU A 37 13.26 -2.24 11.73
CA LEU A 37 12.65 -2.64 13.00
C LEU A 37 12.12 -4.07 12.94
N TYR A 38 11.79 -4.55 11.75
CA TYR A 38 11.31 -5.91 11.48
C TYR A 38 11.58 -6.28 10.03
N GLU A 39 11.99 -7.52 9.78
CA GLU A 39 12.17 -8.09 8.45
C GLU A 39 11.78 -9.58 8.44
N HIS A 40 11.02 -9.99 7.43
CA HIS A 40 10.75 -11.37 7.10
C HIS A 40 10.48 -11.48 5.60
N ALA A 41 11.27 -12.30 4.87
CA ALA A 41 11.13 -12.48 3.42
C ALA A 41 10.96 -11.15 2.65
N ALA A 42 11.67 -10.10 3.09
CA ALA A 42 11.42 -8.72 2.64
C ALA A 42 11.81 -8.47 1.18
N ASP A 43 12.65 -9.36 0.61
CA ASP A 43 13.12 -9.34 -0.76
C ASP A 43 12.39 -10.36 -1.65
N ASP A 44 11.45 -11.13 -1.11
CA ASP A 44 10.65 -12.06 -1.91
C ASP A 44 9.64 -11.30 -2.77
N GLU A 45 9.32 -11.86 -3.94
CA GLU A 45 8.38 -11.26 -4.87
C GLU A 45 6.95 -11.74 -4.59
N PHE A 46 6.02 -10.79 -4.49
CA PHE A 46 4.60 -11.04 -4.24
C PHE A 46 3.74 -10.37 -5.33
N PRO A 47 2.57 -10.96 -5.67
CA PRO A 47 1.54 -10.22 -6.38
C PRO A 47 1.20 -8.95 -5.62
N SER A 48 1.42 -7.80 -6.24
CA SER A 48 1.25 -6.49 -5.61
C SER A 48 -0.23 -6.17 -5.33
N ALA A 49 -1.15 -6.77 -6.09
CA ALA A 49 -2.56 -6.41 -6.12
C ALA A 49 -2.71 -4.88 -6.27
N SER A 50 -3.65 -4.26 -5.55
CA SER A 50 -3.85 -2.80 -5.62
C SER A 50 -2.78 -1.96 -4.92
N VAL A 51 -1.75 -2.55 -4.28
CA VAL A 51 -0.62 -1.78 -3.72
C VAL A 51 0.20 -1.13 -4.86
N ILE A 52 0.19 -1.70 -6.06
CA ILE A 52 0.83 -1.10 -7.25
C ILE A 52 0.29 0.29 -7.62
N LYS A 53 -0.88 0.66 -7.12
CA LYS A 53 -1.46 2.00 -7.33
C LYS A 53 -0.66 3.09 -6.61
N VAL A 54 0.13 2.74 -5.58
CA VAL A 54 1.04 3.67 -4.90
C VAL A 54 2.08 4.23 -5.86
N PRO A 55 2.96 3.41 -6.49
CA PRO A 55 3.94 3.94 -7.45
C PRO A 55 3.30 4.56 -8.69
N LEU A 56 2.12 4.10 -9.14
CA LEU A 56 1.38 4.74 -10.24
C LEU A 56 1.03 6.20 -9.90
N VAL A 57 0.42 6.45 -8.74
CA VAL A 57 0.05 7.81 -8.30
C VAL A 57 1.29 8.65 -7.99
N MET A 58 2.33 8.05 -7.37
CA MET A 58 3.61 8.74 -7.19
C MET A 58 4.20 9.21 -8.52
N ALA A 59 4.24 8.35 -9.53
CA ALA A 59 4.82 8.66 -10.83
C ALA A 59 4.02 9.74 -11.56
N LEU A 60 2.68 9.67 -11.52
CA LEU A 60 1.78 10.68 -12.06
C LEU A 60 2.06 12.07 -11.44
N TYR A 61 2.15 12.15 -10.11
CA TYR A 61 2.37 13.41 -9.40
C TYR A 61 3.78 13.95 -9.62
N ALA A 62 4.79 13.08 -9.67
CA ALA A 62 6.17 13.48 -9.99
C ALA A 62 6.27 14.08 -11.40
N ASP A 63 5.63 13.47 -12.39
CA ASP A 63 5.58 14.01 -13.76
C ASP A 63 4.79 15.32 -13.84
N ALA A 64 3.75 15.48 -13.02
CA ALA A 64 2.98 16.71 -12.96
C ALA A 64 3.81 17.88 -12.41
N ALA A 65 4.58 17.63 -11.34
CA ALA A 65 5.52 18.60 -10.79
C ALA A 65 6.64 18.96 -11.77
N GLU A 66 6.94 18.10 -12.75
CA GLU A 66 7.87 18.38 -13.84
C GLU A 66 7.21 19.04 -15.07
N GLY A 67 5.92 19.35 -15.02
CA GLY A 67 5.18 19.96 -16.13
C GLY A 67 4.95 19.03 -17.32
N ARG A 68 5.10 17.71 -17.14
CA ARG A 68 4.93 16.70 -18.21
C ARG A 68 3.51 16.20 -18.34
N ILE A 69 2.72 16.33 -17.28
CA ILE A 69 1.30 15.96 -17.27
C ILE A 69 0.51 17.01 -16.48
N ASP A 70 -0.70 17.32 -16.93
CA ASP A 70 -1.60 18.21 -16.19
C ASP A 70 -2.57 17.37 -15.36
N LEU A 71 -2.50 17.48 -14.04
CA LEU A 71 -3.46 16.81 -13.14
C LEU A 71 -4.90 17.32 -13.31
N GLY A 72 -5.09 18.51 -13.87
CA GLY A 72 -6.37 19.08 -14.25
C GLY A 72 -6.94 18.54 -15.56
N GLU A 73 -6.15 17.81 -16.35
CA GLU A 73 -6.61 17.19 -17.59
C GLU A 73 -7.79 16.27 -17.31
N ARG A 74 -8.87 16.45 -18.08
CA ARG A 74 -10.06 15.62 -18.03
C ARG A 74 -9.96 14.52 -19.07
N VAL A 75 -10.18 13.29 -18.62
CA VAL A 75 -10.23 12.11 -19.49
C VAL A 75 -11.58 11.41 -19.33
N ALA A 76 -12.04 10.78 -20.41
CA ALA A 76 -13.27 9.99 -20.37
C ALA A 76 -13.11 8.80 -19.40
N VAL A 77 -14.16 8.51 -18.61
CA VAL A 77 -14.22 7.33 -17.73
C VAL A 77 -14.27 6.02 -18.54
N GLY A 78 -14.97 6.05 -19.67
CA GLY A 78 -14.96 4.96 -20.66
C GLY A 78 -15.44 3.62 -20.10
N ALA A 79 -14.76 2.53 -20.50
CA ALA A 79 -15.11 1.18 -20.12
C ALA A 79 -14.98 0.95 -18.61
N LEU A 80 -16.07 0.49 -18.00
CA LEU A 80 -16.15 0.16 -16.58
C LEU A 80 -15.42 -1.16 -16.31
N VAL A 81 -14.82 -1.27 -15.12
CA VAL A 81 -13.99 -2.40 -14.72
C VAL A 81 -14.58 -3.01 -13.46
N ASP A 82 -14.61 -4.34 -13.42
CA ASP A 82 -15.09 -5.10 -12.27
C ASP A 82 -14.18 -4.97 -11.02
N GLY A 83 -14.62 -5.56 -9.90
CA GLY A 83 -13.94 -5.50 -8.62
C GLY A 83 -14.19 -4.19 -7.87
N SER A 84 -13.18 -3.71 -7.14
CA SER A 84 -13.25 -2.54 -6.28
C SER A 84 -13.39 -1.23 -7.06
N GLY A 85 -14.15 -0.30 -6.49
CA GLY A 85 -14.38 1.02 -7.05
C GLY A 85 -15.84 1.43 -6.99
N VAL A 86 -16.07 2.71 -7.19
CA VAL A 86 -17.41 3.31 -7.23
C VAL A 86 -17.83 3.68 -8.64
N LEU A 87 -16.90 3.95 -9.56
CA LEU A 87 -17.20 4.43 -10.90
C LEU A 87 -18.07 3.46 -11.71
N ARG A 88 -17.89 2.15 -11.50
CA ARG A 88 -18.73 1.12 -12.12
C ARG A 88 -20.23 1.21 -11.77
N TYR A 89 -20.58 1.98 -10.75
CA TYR A 89 -21.96 2.18 -10.27
C TYR A 89 -22.50 3.59 -10.56
N LEU A 90 -21.68 4.50 -11.11
CA LEU A 90 -22.07 5.88 -11.38
C LEU A 90 -22.41 6.06 -12.87
N ALA A 91 -23.70 6.07 -13.21
CA ALA A 91 -24.17 6.09 -14.60
C ALA A 91 -23.85 7.40 -15.36
N ASP A 92 -23.77 8.53 -14.65
CA ASP A 92 -23.72 9.86 -15.26
C ASP A 92 -22.31 10.49 -15.28
N VAL A 93 -21.31 9.81 -14.70
CA VAL A 93 -19.92 10.32 -14.67
C VAL A 93 -19.23 9.96 -15.98
N ARG A 94 -19.13 10.92 -16.90
CA ARG A 94 -18.56 10.72 -18.25
C ARG A 94 -17.05 10.98 -18.32
N GLU A 95 -16.58 11.95 -17.56
CA GLU A 95 -15.18 12.39 -17.55
C GLU A 95 -14.76 12.79 -16.14
N MET A 96 -13.47 12.67 -15.86
CA MET A 96 -12.88 13.06 -14.58
C MET A 96 -11.46 13.60 -14.79
N THR A 97 -11.01 14.43 -13.85
CA THR A 97 -9.62 14.89 -13.87
C THR A 97 -8.66 13.75 -13.48
N LEU A 98 -7.42 13.78 -13.98
CA LEU A 98 -6.38 12.84 -13.53
C LEU A 98 -6.16 12.92 -12.02
N ARG A 99 -6.31 14.10 -11.42
CA ARG A 99 -6.28 14.30 -9.96
C ARG A 99 -7.34 13.46 -9.25
N ASP A 100 -8.59 13.52 -9.71
CA ASP A 100 -9.71 12.82 -9.06
C ASP A 100 -9.64 11.31 -9.31
N LEU A 101 -9.18 10.88 -10.49
CA LEU A 101 -8.92 9.48 -10.77
C LEU A 101 -7.82 8.91 -9.85
N ALA A 102 -6.75 9.67 -9.59
CA ALA A 102 -5.71 9.30 -8.63
C ALA A 102 -6.25 9.20 -7.20
N MET A 103 -7.15 10.11 -6.81
CA MET A 103 -7.85 10.02 -5.53
C MET A 103 -8.64 8.71 -5.44
N LEU A 104 -9.53 8.43 -6.40
CA LEU A 104 -10.36 7.21 -6.40
C LEU A 104 -9.53 5.91 -6.47
N ALA A 105 -8.42 5.91 -7.20
CA ALA A 105 -7.51 4.78 -7.28
C ALA A 105 -6.92 4.40 -5.91
N ILE A 106 -6.79 5.37 -4.98
CA ILE A 106 -6.27 5.11 -3.63
C ILE A 106 -7.39 4.92 -2.61
N ILE A 107 -8.35 5.84 -2.54
CA ILE A 107 -9.27 5.91 -1.39
C ILE A 107 -10.23 4.72 -1.31
N VAL A 108 -10.68 4.25 -2.48
CA VAL A 108 -11.62 3.11 -2.63
C VAL A 108 -11.09 2.06 -3.61
N SER A 109 -9.81 2.17 -3.98
CA SER A 109 -9.15 1.23 -4.89
C SER A 109 -9.85 1.09 -6.24
N ASP A 110 -10.37 2.17 -6.81
CA ASP A 110 -11.19 2.10 -8.03
C ASP A 110 -10.40 1.57 -9.24
N ASN A 111 -10.85 0.45 -9.81
CA ASN A 111 -10.18 -0.21 -10.93
C ASN A 111 -10.37 0.52 -12.27
N THR A 112 -11.54 1.12 -12.50
CA THR A 112 -11.78 1.97 -13.68
C THR A 112 -10.87 3.18 -13.63
N ALA A 113 -10.81 3.88 -12.49
CA ALA A 113 -9.95 5.04 -12.32
C ALA A 113 -8.48 4.69 -12.56
N THR A 114 -8.03 3.57 -11.98
CA THR A 114 -6.67 3.07 -12.17
C THR A 114 -6.37 2.78 -13.64
N ASN A 115 -7.28 2.12 -14.35
CA ASN A 115 -7.08 1.81 -15.77
C ASN A 115 -7.08 3.06 -16.65
N ARG A 116 -7.87 4.09 -16.31
CA ARG A 116 -7.79 5.40 -17.00
C ARG A 116 -6.45 6.09 -16.78
N LEU A 117 -5.89 6.04 -15.57
CA LEU A 117 -4.55 6.56 -15.30
C LEU A 117 -3.48 5.79 -16.09
N ILE A 118 -3.57 4.46 -16.13
CA ILE A 118 -2.64 3.62 -16.92
C ILE A 118 -2.74 3.96 -18.40
N ASP A 119 -3.95 4.11 -18.94
CA ASP A 119 -4.15 4.46 -20.35
C ASP A 119 -3.58 5.82 -20.70
N ARG A 120 -3.70 6.79 -19.79
CA ARG A 120 -3.18 8.14 -20.02
C ARG A 120 -1.67 8.26 -19.81
N PHE A 121 -1.14 7.58 -18.80
CA PHE A 121 0.25 7.75 -18.35
C PHE A 121 1.21 6.73 -18.95
N GLY A 122 0.72 5.53 -19.24
CA GLY A 122 1.49 4.42 -19.81
C GLY A 122 2.18 3.54 -18.76
N LEU A 123 2.23 2.23 -19.04
CA LEU A 123 2.91 1.26 -18.18
C LEU A 123 4.43 1.51 -18.12
N GLU A 124 5.06 1.75 -19.27
CA GLU A 124 6.51 1.97 -19.39
C GLU A 124 6.97 3.13 -18.51
N ARG A 125 6.27 4.26 -18.56
CA ARG A 125 6.58 5.46 -17.78
C ARG A 125 6.58 5.21 -16.28
N VAL A 126 5.65 4.40 -15.77
CA VAL A 126 5.61 4.00 -14.35
C VAL A 126 6.83 3.15 -14.00
N ASN A 127 7.18 2.19 -14.86
CA ASN A 127 8.33 1.30 -14.64
C ASN A 127 9.66 2.06 -14.75
N ASP A 128 9.78 3.07 -15.61
CA ASP A 128 10.95 3.95 -15.69
C ASP A 128 11.16 4.73 -14.39
N ARG A 129 10.07 5.27 -13.82
CA ARG A 129 10.12 5.94 -12.50
C ARG A 129 10.51 4.97 -11.40
N LEU A 130 9.95 3.77 -11.39
CA LEU A 130 10.33 2.71 -10.44
C LEU A 130 11.83 2.40 -10.54
N ALA A 131 12.37 2.21 -11.75
CA ALA A 131 13.79 1.98 -11.97
C ALA A 131 14.64 3.17 -11.47
N ALA A 132 14.25 4.40 -11.80
CA ALA A 132 14.94 5.62 -11.34
C ALA A 132 14.90 5.80 -9.82
N TRP A 133 13.89 5.23 -9.14
CA TRP A 133 13.80 5.22 -7.68
C TRP A 133 14.49 4.03 -7.02
N GLY A 134 15.13 3.14 -7.80
CA GLY A 134 15.83 1.96 -7.33
C GLY A 134 14.93 0.74 -7.07
N CYS A 135 13.70 0.74 -7.58
CA CYS A 135 12.71 -0.32 -7.40
C CYS A 135 12.67 -1.23 -8.64
N SER A 136 13.72 -2.03 -8.82
CA SER A 136 13.90 -2.89 -9.99
C SER A 136 13.15 -4.23 -9.92
N ARG A 137 12.45 -4.55 -8.82
CA ARG A 137 11.64 -5.77 -8.68
C ARG A 137 10.14 -5.48 -8.68
N THR A 138 9.75 -4.23 -8.47
CA THR A 138 8.37 -3.75 -8.57
C THR A 138 8.03 -3.47 -10.02
N ARG A 139 6.96 -4.08 -10.53
CA ARG A 139 6.58 -3.97 -11.94
C ARG A 139 5.08 -3.86 -12.12
N LEU A 140 4.66 -2.80 -12.83
CA LEU A 140 3.30 -2.65 -13.34
C LEU A 140 3.28 -3.13 -14.80
N ARG A 141 2.74 -4.33 -15.04
CA ARG A 141 2.77 -5.03 -16.33
C ARG A 141 1.41 -5.18 -16.98
N ARG A 142 0.33 -5.01 -16.22
CA ARG A 142 -1.04 -5.15 -16.70
C ARG A 142 -2.00 -4.16 -16.06
N LYS A 143 -3.13 -3.96 -16.73
CA LYS A 143 -4.28 -3.25 -16.19
C LYS A 143 -4.96 -4.04 -15.07
N MET A 144 -5.74 -3.33 -14.25
CA MET A 144 -6.60 -3.95 -13.25
C MET A 144 -7.62 -4.85 -13.95
N TYR A 145 -7.90 -6.01 -13.34
CA TYR A 145 -8.84 -7.03 -13.82
C TYR A 145 -8.46 -7.73 -15.15
N ASP A 146 -7.27 -7.49 -15.69
CA ASP A 146 -6.72 -8.24 -16.82
C ASP A 146 -6.09 -9.57 -16.35
N PHE A 147 -6.93 -10.54 -15.98
CA PHE A 147 -6.48 -11.84 -15.47
C PHE A 147 -5.85 -12.71 -16.56
N ASP A 148 -6.22 -12.52 -17.81
CA ASP A 148 -5.60 -13.22 -18.94
C ASP A 148 -4.13 -12.83 -19.11
N ALA A 149 -3.81 -11.54 -19.00
CA ALA A 149 -2.41 -11.10 -18.99
C ALA A 149 -1.65 -11.63 -17.76
N ALA A 150 -2.30 -11.68 -16.58
CA ALA A 150 -1.71 -12.25 -15.38
C ALA A 150 -1.35 -13.73 -15.56
N ALA A 151 -2.28 -14.54 -16.08
CA ALA A 151 -2.09 -15.95 -16.36
C ALA A 151 -0.97 -16.21 -17.40
N LYS A 152 -0.71 -15.24 -18.29
CA LYS A 152 0.39 -15.24 -19.26
C LYS A 152 1.71 -14.70 -18.69
N GLY A 153 1.83 -14.52 -17.37
CA GLY A 153 3.07 -14.10 -16.70
C GLY A 153 3.26 -12.59 -16.59
N SER A 154 2.25 -11.78 -16.93
CA SER A 154 2.29 -10.32 -16.81
C SER A 154 1.66 -9.81 -15.51
N GLU A 155 1.73 -10.59 -14.43
CA GLU A 155 1.25 -10.18 -13.12
C GLU A 155 2.03 -8.94 -12.61
N ASN A 156 1.31 -8.03 -11.95
CA ASN A 156 1.88 -6.89 -11.27
C ASN A 156 2.51 -7.36 -9.95
N VAL A 157 3.81 -7.15 -9.80
CA VAL A 157 4.59 -7.69 -8.68
C VAL A 157 5.37 -6.61 -7.94
N THR A 158 5.73 -6.89 -6.69
CA THR A 158 6.59 -6.04 -5.86
C THR A 158 7.26 -6.87 -4.75
N THR A 159 8.14 -6.25 -3.98
CA THR A 159 8.67 -6.80 -2.74
C THR A 159 8.26 -5.91 -1.55
N PRO A 160 8.17 -6.47 -0.33
CA PRO A 160 7.97 -5.67 0.87
C PRO A 160 8.98 -4.52 0.99
N ARG A 161 10.26 -4.80 0.71
CA ARG A 161 11.37 -3.83 0.79
C ARG A 161 11.20 -2.66 -0.17
N GLU A 162 10.91 -2.91 -1.45
CA GLU A 162 10.77 -1.83 -2.43
C GLU A 162 9.52 -0.99 -2.17
N THR A 163 8.41 -1.63 -1.76
CA THR A 163 7.21 -0.89 -1.34
C THR A 163 7.51 0.00 -0.13
N ALA A 164 8.22 -0.49 0.89
CA ALA A 164 8.64 0.32 2.02
C ALA A 164 9.61 1.44 1.62
N ALA A 165 10.52 1.19 0.67
CA ALA A 165 11.44 2.21 0.14
C ALA A 165 10.69 3.35 -0.57
N LEU A 166 9.62 3.05 -1.32
CA LEU A 166 8.75 4.06 -1.94
C LEU A 166 8.04 4.93 -0.88
N LEU A 167 7.50 4.31 0.18
CA LEU A 167 6.87 5.04 1.28
C LEU A 167 7.88 5.89 2.07
N LEU A 168 9.07 5.36 2.34
CA LEU A 168 10.14 6.10 3.00
C LEU A 168 10.62 7.27 2.13
N ARG A 169 10.66 7.10 0.81
CA ARG A 169 10.93 8.18 -0.14
C ARG A 169 9.89 9.29 -0.05
N LEU A 170 8.59 8.96 0.01
CA LEU A 170 7.53 9.95 0.22
C LEU A 170 7.70 10.68 1.56
N LEU A 171 7.98 9.93 2.63
CA LEU A 171 8.18 10.50 3.96
C LEU A 171 9.32 11.53 4.00
N ARG A 172 10.38 11.29 3.21
CA ARG A 172 11.56 12.16 3.11
C ARG A 172 11.44 13.26 2.05
N GLY A 173 10.27 13.45 1.44
CA GLY A 173 10.07 14.46 0.40
C GLY A 173 10.74 14.13 -0.94
N GLY A 174 11.07 12.86 -1.18
CA GLY A 174 11.89 12.41 -2.31
C GLY A 174 11.13 11.89 -3.53
N CYS A 175 9.82 12.13 -3.65
CA CYS A 175 9.04 11.74 -4.84
C CYS A 175 9.49 12.54 -6.07
N ARG A 176 9.47 13.88 -5.95
CA ARG A 176 10.10 14.85 -6.84
C ARG A 176 10.61 16.05 -6.05
N ASP A 177 9.77 16.50 -5.12
CA ASP A 177 10.02 17.47 -4.08
C ASP A 177 9.10 17.19 -2.86
N ARG A 178 9.26 17.98 -1.80
CA ARG A 178 8.44 17.87 -0.58
C ARG A 178 6.96 18.00 -0.90
N ALA A 179 6.55 19.09 -1.56
CA ALA A 179 5.14 19.39 -1.87
C ALA A 179 4.43 18.26 -2.64
N THR A 180 5.11 17.68 -3.63
CA THR A 180 4.62 16.51 -4.38
C THR A 180 4.42 15.31 -3.45
N SER A 181 5.38 15.09 -2.54
CA SER A 181 5.28 14.01 -1.57
C SER A 181 4.16 14.23 -0.55
N ASP A 182 3.95 15.46 -0.05
CA ASP A 182 2.78 15.81 0.79
C ASP A 182 1.47 15.50 0.08
N ALA A 183 1.36 15.88 -1.20
CA ALA A 183 0.14 15.68 -1.98
C ALA A 183 -0.21 14.18 -2.11
N VAL A 184 0.78 13.34 -2.40
CA VAL A 184 0.58 11.88 -2.47
C VAL A 184 0.26 11.30 -1.09
N LEU A 185 0.97 11.71 -0.04
CA LEU A 185 0.70 11.27 1.33
C LEU A 185 -0.72 11.62 1.78
N ALA A 186 -1.19 12.83 1.47
CA ALA A 186 -2.55 13.27 1.79
C ALA A 186 -3.62 12.40 1.11
N ILE A 187 -3.35 11.85 -0.08
CA ILE A 187 -4.25 10.91 -0.75
C ILE A 187 -4.23 9.55 -0.03
N LEU A 188 -3.04 9.04 0.32
CA LEU A 188 -2.87 7.78 1.05
C LEU A 188 -3.53 7.80 2.44
N GLU A 189 -3.54 8.94 3.13
CA GLU A 189 -4.23 9.13 4.42
C GLU A 189 -5.76 9.00 4.32
N ARG A 190 -6.32 9.10 3.11
CA ARG A 190 -7.75 8.98 2.85
C ARG A 190 -8.19 7.57 2.47
N CYS A 191 -7.28 6.59 2.45
CA CYS A 191 -7.64 5.20 2.19
C CYS A 191 -8.65 4.70 3.23
N GLN A 192 -9.77 4.16 2.74
CA GLN A 192 -10.94 3.86 3.58
C GLN A 192 -10.89 2.45 4.18
N ASP A 193 -10.11 1.55 3.59
CA ASP A 193 -9.98 0.18 4.05
C ASP A 193 -9.29 0.15 5.42
N LYS A 194 -9.89 -0.53 6.40
CA LYS A 194 -9.35 -0.66 7.76
C LYS A 194 -9.11 -2.12 8.14
N THR A 195 -9.18 -3.04 7.19
CA THR A 195 -9.26 -4.48 7.47
C THR A 195 -7.88 -5.16 7.66
N MET A 196 -6.80 -4.48 7.26
CA MET A 196 -5.41 -4.99 7.25
C MET A 196 -4.54 -4.27 8.29
N LEU A 197 -3.50 -3.49 7.93
CA LEU A 197 -2.58 -2.86 8.90
C LEU A 197 -3.30 -1.95 9.90
N ARG A 198 -4.49 -1.46 9.56
CA ARG A 198 -5.30 -0.61 10.45
C ARG A 198 -6.28 -1.38 11.34
N ARG A 199 -6.40 -2.70 11.20
CA ARG A 199 -7.44 -3.54 11.83
C ARG A 199 -7.54 -3.38 13.33
N TYR A 200 -6.40 -3.23 14.00
CA TYR A 200 -6.30 -3.12 15.46
C TYR A 200 -5.81 -1.75 15.94
N LEU A 201 -5.86 -0.73 15.08
CA LEU A 201 -5.47 0.63 15.43
C LEU A 201 -6.70 1.42 15.93
N PRO A 202 -6.51 2.40 16.85
CA PRO A 202 -7.57 3.31 17.23
C PRO A 202 -8.17 4.03 16.01
N PRO A 203 -9.49 4.33 16.00
CA PRO A 203 -10.13 5.01 14.88
C PRO A 203 -9.47 6.34 14.48
N ALA A 204 -8.88 7.05 15.44
CA ALA A 204 -8.19 8.33 15.26
C ALA A 204 -6.72 8.21 14.81
N ALA A 205 -6.19 6.99 14.65
CA ALA A 205 -4.80 6.80 14.22
C ALA A 205 -4.58 7.38 12.81
N LYS A 206 -3.52 8.20 12.69
CA LYS A 206 -3.08 8.77 11.42
C LYS A 206 -2.25 7.75 10.65
N VAL A 207 -2.78 7.29 9.53
CA VAL A 207 -2.16 6.23 8.74
C VAL A 207 -2.32 6.55 7.26
N ALA A 208 -1.19 6.80 6.59
CA ALA A 208 -1.14 6.93 5.14
C ALA A 208 -0.87 5.54 4.55
N HIS A 209 -1.82 4.93 3.84
CA HIS A 209 -1.65 3.54 3.41
C HIS A 209 -2.40 3.16 2.13
N LYS A 210 -2.13 1.96 1.64
CA LYS A 210 -2.87 1.33 0.55
C LYS A 210 -2.94 -0.18 0.70
N THR A 211 -4.16 -0.70 0.72
CA THR A 211 -4.42 -2.15 0.69
C THR A 211 -4.38 -2.73 -0.73
N GLY A 212 -4.13 -4.03 -0.80
CA GLY A 212 -4.25 -4.85 -2.01
C GLY A 212 -4.88 -6.20 -1.68
N THR A 213 -5.81 -6.63 -2.52
CA THR A 213 -6.50 -7.91 -2.34
C THR A 213 -6.67 -8.60 -3.68
N LEU A 214 -6.34 -9.89 -3.71
CA LEU A 214 -6.68 -10.88 -4.72
C LEU A 214 -7.25 -12.09 -3.98
N ASP A 215 -7.75 -13.10 -4.69
CA ASP A 215 -8.37 -14.28 -4.06
C ASP A 215 -7.48 -14.90 -2.98
N GLU A 216 -6.23 -15.21 -3.34
CA GLU A 216 -5.22 -15.82 -2.45
C GLU A 216 -4.18 -14.81 -1.92
N SER A 217 -4.47 -13.50 -1.95
CA SER A 217 -3.51 -12.49 -1.47
C SER A 217 -4.15 -11.41 -0.62
N ARG A 218 -3.44 -11.01 0.44
CA ARG A 218 -3.76 -9.86 1.28
C ARG A 218 -2.49 -9.07 1.50
N ASN A 219 -2.54 -7.79 1.14
CA ASN A 219 -1.40 -6.89 1.18
C ASN A 219 -1.82 -5.55 1.75
N ASP A 220 -0.93 -4.87 2.45
CA ASP A 220 -1.09 -3.47 2.85
C ASP A 220 0.29 -2.86 3.11
N ALA A 221 0.41 -1.56 2.84
CA ALA A 221 1.63 -0.82 3.09
C ALA A 221 1.28 0.57 3.60
N ALA A 222 1.91 0.96 4.72
CA ALA A 222 1.51 2.12 5.49
C ALA A 222 2.69 2.92 6.05
N ILE A 223 2.44 4.20 6.28
CA ILE A 223 3.19 5.04 7.21
C ILE A 223 2.28 5.30 8.39
N VAL A 224 2.69 4.82 9.57
CA VAL A 224 1.97 5.00 10.83
C VAL A 224 2.65 6.14 11.59
N ALA A 225 1.90 7.19 11.91
CA ALA A 225 2.43 8.39 12.58
C ALA A 225 1.77 8.59 13.95
N VAL A 226 2.59 8.56 15.00
CA VAL A 226 2.21 8.96 16.37
C VAL A 226 3.24 10.00 16.86
N ASP A 227 4.13 9.65 17.79
CA ASP A 227 5.24 10.50 18.22
C ASP A 227 6.41 10.42 17.23
N ARG A 228 6.51 9.27 16.55
CA ARG A 228 7.44 8.96 15.47
C ARG A 228 6.64 8.44 14.27
N ARG A 229 7.27 8.36 13.10
CA ARG A 229 6.74 7.62 11.95
C ARG A 229 7.45 6.27 11.81
N VAL A 230 6.64 5.25 11.55
CA VAL A 230 7.11 3.91 11.17
C VAL A 230 6.53 3.58 9.80
N VAL A 231 7.40 3.22 8.86
CA VAL A 231 6.99 2.67 7.57
C VAL A 231 6.83 1.17 7.74
N VAL A 232 5.74 0.59 7.27
CA VAL A 232 5.49 -0.85 7.37
C VAL A 232 4.83 -1.34 6.09
N SER A 233 5.24 -2.52 5.64
CA SER A 233 4.83 -3.09 4.35
C SER A 233 4.71 -4.59 4.53
N GLY A 234 3.54 -5.17 4.23
CA GLY A 234 3.25 -6.58 4.44
C GLY A 234 2.43 -7.18 3.31
N PHE A 235 2.83 -8.37 2.89
CA PHE A 235 2.27 -9.11 1.77
C PHE A 235 2.06 -10.57 2.16
N VAL A 236 0.95 -11.14 1.72
CA VAL A 236 0.64 -12.57 1.91
C VAL A 236 0.12 -13.11 0.59
N ARG A 237 0.63 -14.27 0.15
CA ARG A 237 0.21 -14.99 -1.06
C ARG A 237 -0.07 -16.47 -0.76
N SER A 238 -0.71 -17.17 -1.70
CA SER A 238 -1.11 -18.58 -1.54
C SER A 238 -1.94 -18.80 -0.28
N LEU A 239 -2.74 -17.80 0.07
CA LEU A 239 -3.47 -17.73 1.33
C LEU A 239 -4.75 -18.58 1.24
N ARG A 240 -4.89 -19.57 2.12
CA ARG A 240 -6.07 -20.42 2.20
C ARG A 240 -7.16 -19.87 3.12
N ASP A 241 -6.78 -19.03 4.07
CA ASP A 241 -7.69 -18.31 4.96
C ASP A 241 -7.42 -16.80 4.87
N PRO A 242 -8.24 -16.06 4.11
CA PRO A 242 -8.17 -14.61 4.03
C PRO A 242 -8.16 -13.87 5.37
N ASN A 243 -8.88 -14.38 6.36
CA ASN A 243 -8.98 -13.74 7.67
C ASN A 243 -7.69 -13.88 8.45
N ALA A 244 -7.01 -15.03 8.38
CA ALA A 244 -5.71 -15.23 9.00
C ALA A 244 -4.66 -14.24 8.45
N GLY A 245 -4.60 -14.06 7.12
CA GLY A 245 -3.69 -13.08 6.51
C GLY A 245 -4.03 -11.65 6.93
N ALA A 246 -5.31 -11.30 6.97
CA ALA A 246 -5.76 -9.97 7.40
C ALA A 246 -5.49 -9.70 8.90
N ALA A 247 -5.68 -10.71 9.75
CA ALA A 247 -5.38 -10.63 11.17
C ALA A 247 -3.88 -10.45 11.42
N TRP A 248 -3.03 -11.18 10.69
CA TRP A 248 -1.59 -11.02 10.79
C TRP A 248 -1.12 -9.63 10.35
N LEU A 249 -1.62 -9.12 9.21
CA LEU A 249 -1.35 -7.75 8.79
C LEU A 249 -1.84 -6.74 9.84
N GLY A 250 -3.00 -6.97 10.44
CA GLY A 250 -3.47 -6.17 11.58
C GLY A 250 -2.51 -6.15 12.75
N LEU A 251 -1.94 -7.30 13.10
CA LEU A 251 -0.96 -7.40 14.18
C LEU A 251 0.35 -6.70 13.83
N LEU A 252 0.81 -6.83 12.59
CA LEU A 252 1.97 -6.12 12.06
C LEU A 252 1.78 -4.59 12.16
N GLY A 253 0.60 -4.09 11.79
CA GLY A 253 0.27 -2.67 11.90
C GLY A 253 0.14 -2.20 13.35
N TRP A 254 -0.40 -3.02 14.25
CA TRP A 254 -0.41 -2.75 15.69
C TRP A 254 1.01 -2.65 16.26
N CYS A 255 1.92 -3.54 15.86
CA CYS A 255 3.33 -3.48 16.25
C CYS A 255 3.98 -2.18 15.76
N ALA A 256 3.74 -1.80 14.51
CA ALA A 256 4.22 -0.53 13.95
C ALA A 256 3.66 0.70 14.70
N TYR A 257 2.38 0.67 15.08
CA TYR A 257 1.75 1.73 15.88
C TYR A 257 2.38 1.86 17.27
N ARG A 258 2.66 0.73 17.94
CA ARG A 258 3.37 0.69 19.23
C ARG A 258 4.80 1.23 19.08
N ALA A 259 5.52 0.80 18.05
CA ALA A 259 6.88 1.28 17.75
C ALA A 259 6.92 2.78 17.43
N ALA A 260 5.83 3.34 16.89
CA ALA A 260 5.67 4.77 16.63
C ALA A 260 5.40 5.61 17.89
N GLY A 261 5.24 5.01 19.07
CA GLY A 261 4.87 5.70 20.32
C GLY A 261 3.38 5.62 20.68
N GLY A 262 2.60 4.87 19.89
CA GLY A 262 1.17 4.67 20.13
C GLY A 262 0.89 4.02 21.48
N ALA A 263 0.11 4.70 22.32
CA ALA A 263 -0.49 4.13 23.52
C ALA A 263 -1.59 3.14 23.11
N GLY A 264 -1.23 1.89 22.88
CA GLY A 264 -2.17 0.83 22.51
C GLY A 264 -2.72 0.09 23.73
N GLY A 265 -3.98 -0.37 23.65
CA GLY A 265 -4.55 -1.38 24.55
C GLY A 265 -3.76 -2.71 24.53
N GLY A 266 -4.25 -3.72 25.25
CA GLY A 266 -3.61 -5.04 25.30
C GLY A 266 -3.39 -5.67 23.92
N LEU A 267 -2.59 -6.74 23.89
CA LEU A 267 -2.36 -7.52 22.67
C LEU A 267 -3.70 -7.83 21.98
N PRO A 268 -3.85 -7.58 20.65
CA PRO A 268 -5.09 -7.89 19.95
C PRO A 268 -5.48 -9.35 20.15
N PRO A 269 -6.78 -9.67 20.31
CA PRO A 269 -7.21 -11.04 20.52
C PRO A 269 -6.81 -11.89 19.31
N GLU A 270 -6.24 -13.06 19.59
CA GLU A 270 -5.93 -14.10 18.61
C GLU A 270 -7.21 -14.63 17.97
N ARG A 271 -7.68 -13.97 16.91
CA ARG A 271 -8.80 -14.47 16.10
C ARG A 271 -8.23 -15.00 14.79
N TRP A 272 -7.58 -16.15 14.90
CA TRP A 272 -7.02 -16.92 13.77
C TRP A 272 -7.99 -17.97 13.22
N SER A 273 -9.20 -18.05 13.76
CA SER A 273 -10.18 -19.05 13.37
C SER A 273 -11.12 -18.53 12.27
N PRO A 274 -11.37 -19.31 11.22
CA PRO A 274 -12.51 -19.06 10.33
C PRO A 274 -13.81 -19.19 11.14
N ALA A 275 -14.69 -18.21 10.97
CA ALA A 275 -16.09 -18.33 11.40
C ALA A 275 -16.84 -19.26 10.44
#